data_AF-A0A366IA81-F1
#
_entry.id   AF-A0A366IA81-F1
#
_cell.length_a   1.000
_cell.length_b   1.000
_cell.length_c   1.000
_cell.angle_alpha   90.00
_cell.angle_beta   90.00
_cell.angle_gamma   90.00
#
_symmetry.space_group_name_H-M   'P 1'
#
loop_
_entity.id
_entity.type
_entity.pdbx_description
1 polymer ?
#
loop_
_entity_poly.entity_id
_entity_poly.type
_entity_poly.pdbx_seq_one_letter_code
_entity_poly.pdbx_strand_id
1 'polypeptide(L)'
;MFKNVFLILLFIHILGDFYFQSENLSKEKNSDFKGIVKHSSIYAISCFVFMIIIVDDWAKSVMPIMALIHLLVDSAKYLFIKKNKNFSIKSDNVIYAVDQMIHILTLIIISLIIARNNFSVNKIEIIDDILRIIEISPYQSFTWILAILFVGKPANVTIKKLLSPFKPSASELETSTPLSLQEYSKVEPESACTLCESKDIQGNMISDEIRAGAFIGFLERFIILILLAISQYSAIGLVLTAKSIARYDKIAKDQVFVEYIY
;
A
#
# COMPACT_ATOMS: atom_id res chain seq x y z
N MET A 1 22.94 15.64 0.07
CA MET A 1 22.04 16.19 1.12
C MET A 1 20.57 15.96 0.79
N PHE A 2 20.06 16.47 -0.35
CA PHE A 2 18.67 16.25 -0.80
C PHE A 2 18.20 14.79 -0.69
N LYS A 3 18.97 13.84 -1.25
CA LYS A 3 18.60 12.41 -1.25
C LYS A 3 18.36 11.86 0.16
N ASN A 4 19.17 12.24 1.15
CA ASN A 4 19.03 11.76 2.52
C ASN A 4 17.76 12.30 3.17
N VAL A 5 17.51 13.60 3.02
CA VAL A 5 16.30 14.25 3.53
C VAL A 5 15.06 13.64 2.89
N PHE A 6 15.05 13.52 1.57
CA PHE A 6 13.93 12.94 0.84
C PHE A 6 13.61 11.52 1.30
N LEU A 7 14.63 10.67 1.51
CA LEU A 7 14.41 9.31 2.00
C LEU A 7 13.87 9.28 3.43
N ILE A 8 14.33 10.18 4.32
CA ILE A 8 13.79 10.30 5.68
C ILE A 8 12.33 10.74 5.66
N LEU A 9 12.01 11.77 4.87
CA LEU A 9 10.63 12.25 4.76
C LEU A 9 9.71 11.22 4.09
N LEU A 10 10.22 10.48 3.09
CA LEU A 10 9.51 9.38 2.45
C LEU A 10 9.26 8.23 3.43
N PHE A 11 10.24 7.90 4.27
CA PHE A 11 10.09 6.89 5.32
C PHE A 11 8.97 7.27 6.31
N ILE A 12 8.99 8.51 6.81
CA ILE A 12 7.95 9.02 7.72
C ILE A 12 6.58 9.00 7.06
N HIS A 13 6.49 9.43 5.80
CA HIS A 13 5.25 9.42 5.03
C HIS A 13 4.69 8.00 4.84
N ILE A 14 5.53 7.05 4.41
CA ILE A 14 5.13 5.65 4.24
C ILE A 14 4.60 5.07 5.55
N LEU A 15 5.29 5.31 6.66
CA LEU A 15 4.85 4.82 7.96
C LEU A 15 3.51 5.46 8.37
N GLY A 16 3.39 6.78 8.28
CA GLY A 16 2.18 7.52 8.64
C GLY A 16 0.97 7.09 7.83
N ASP A 17 1.07 7.09 6.50
CA ASP A 17 -0.08 6.92 5.61
C ASP A 17 -0.47 5.47 5.33
N PHE A 18 0.46 4.52 5.44
CA PHE A 18 0.17 3.13 5.12
C PHE A 18 0.27 2.18 6.32
N TYR A 19 1.25 2.37 7.20
CA TYR A 19 1.47 1.43 8.30
C TYR A 19 0.66 1.79 9.54
N PHE A 20 0.63 3.06 9.91
CA PHE A 20 -0.12 3.57 11.07
C PHE A 20 -1.58 3.91 10.74
N GLN A 21 -1.92 4.08 9.47
CA GLN A 21 -3.30 4.15 9.03
C GLN A 21 -3.94 2.75 8.96
N SER A 22 -5.04 2.54 9.68
CA SER A 22 -5.82 1.30 9.61
C SER A 22 -6.82 1.32 8.45
N GLU A 23 -7.29 0.15 8.00
CA GLU A 23 -8.29 0.07 6.93
C GLU A 23 -9.62 0.75 7.31
N ASN A 24 -10.02 0.64 8.58
CA ASN A 24 -11.21 1.29 9.11
C ASN A 24 -11.07 2.82 9.08
N LEU A 25 -9.89 3.33 9.48
CA LEU A 25 -9.61 4.77 9.43
C LEU A 25 -9.60 5.29 7.98
N SER A 26 -9.05 4.51 7.05
CA SER A 26 -9.09 4.86 5.62
C SER A 26 -10.52 4.95 5.08
N LYS A 27 -11.45 4.11 5.53
CA LYS A 27 -12.87 4.19 5.16
C LYS A 27 -13.53 5.40 5.81
N GLU A 28 -13.27 5.64 7.09
CA GLU A 28 -13.81 6.79 7.85
C GLU A 28 -13.43 8.12 7.21
N LYS A 29 -12.18 8.29 6.74
CA LYS A 29 -11.70 9.51 6.03
C LYS A 29 -12.55 9.91 4.82
N ASN A 30 -13.14 8.93 4.14
CA ASN A 30 -13.95 9.19 2.95
C ASN A 30 -15.40 9.55 3.30
N SER A 31 -15.87 9.21 4.49
CA SER A 31 -17.26 9.42 4.93
C SER A 31 -17.42 10.60 5.90
N ASP A 32 -16.47 10.79 6.82
CA ASP A 32 -16.54 11.78 7.90
C ASP A 32 -15.21 12.55 8.01
N PHE A 33 -15.32 13.86 8.18
CA PHE A 33 -14.18 14.74 8.43
C PHE A 33 -13.45 14.37 9.73
N LYS A 34 -14.14 13.77 10.71
CA LYS A 34 -13.48 13.24 11.93
C LYS A 34 -12.41 12.20 11.60
N GLY A 35 -12.62 11.37 10.58
CA GLY A 35 -11.64 10.38 10.12
C GLY A 35 -10.35 11.05 9.63
N ILE A 36 -10.48 12.18 8.93
CA ILE A 36 -9.34 12.98 8.45
C ILE A 36 -8.56 13.55 9.62
N VAL A 37 -9.23 14.18 10.58
CA VAL A 37 -8.56 14.77 11.75
C VAL A 37 -7.82 13.71 12.57
N LYS A 38 -8.43 12.53 12.79
CA LYS A 38 -7.78 11.40 13.46
C LYS A 38 -6.52 10.96 12.72
N HIS A 39 -6.61 10.76 11.41
CA HIS A 39 -5.47 10.35 10.59
C HIS A 39 -4.36 11.38 10.56
N SER A 40 -4.68 12.65 10.29
CA SER A 40 -3.69 13.73 10.26
C SER A 40 -3.03 13.94 11.63
N SER A 41 -3.73 13.65 12.73
CA SER A 41 -3.15 13.65 14.08
C SER A 41 -2.16 12.50 14.28
N ILE A 42 -2.49 11.27 13.85
CA ILE A 42 -1.56 10.13 13.86
C ILE A 42 -0.33 10.44 13.01
N TYR A 43 -0.53 11.00 11.81
CA TYR A 43 0.54 11.42 10.92
C TYR A 43 1.44 12.48 11.58
N ALA A 44 0.86 13.51 12.19
CA ALA A 44 1.60 14.57 12.88
C ALA A 44 2.43 14.03 14.04
N ILE A 45 1.87 13.15 14.87
CA ILE A 45 2.60 12.49 15.98
C ILE A 45 3.75 11.63 15.43
N SER A 46 3.51 10.89 14.36
CA SER A 46 4.53 10.05 13.73
C SER A 46 5.68 10.90 13.19
N CYS A 47 5.35 11.99 12.50
CA CYS A 47 6.33 12.96 12.02
C CYS A 47 7.12 13.56 13.19
N PHE A 48 6.46 13.93 14.29
CA PHE A 48 7.10 14.45 15.50
C PHE A 48 8.11 13.47 16.10
N VAL A 49 7.70 12.23 16.34
CA VAL A 49 8.57 11.20 16.94
C VAL A 49 9.80 10.95 16.08
N PHE A 50 9.64 10.74 14.78
CA PHE A 50 10.77 10.42 13.91
C PHE A 50 11.68 11.62 13.63
N MET A 51 11.13 12.83 13.44
CA MET A 51 11.95 14.02 13.20
C MET A 51 12.80 14.38 14.42
N ILE A 52 12.28 14.25 15.64
CA ILE A 52 13.09 14.51 16.85
C ILE A 52 14.30 13.59 16.95
N ILE A 53 14.13 12.31 16.58
CA ILE A 53 15.19 11.31 16.68
C ILE A 53 16.23 11.49 15.58
N ILE A 54 15.78 11.75 14.34
CA ILE A 54 16.63 11.63 13.14
C ILE A 54 17.29 12.96 12.74
N VAL A 55 16.69 14.09 13.06
CA VAL A 55 16.96 15.38 12.41
C VAL A 55 17.48 16.44 13.41
N ASP A 56 18.38 17.32 12.97
CA ASP A 56 18.88 18.47 13.73
C ASP A 56 17.81 19.51 14.13
N ASP A 57 18.15 20.45 15.02
CA ASP A 57 17.21 21.40 15.61
C ASP A 57 16.53 22.32 14.60
N TRP A 58 17.24 22.76 13.55
CA TRP A 58 16.65 23.64 12.55
C TRP A 58 15.62 22.90 11.70
N ALA A 59 15.92 21.70 11.22
CA ALA A 59 15.01 20.98 10.34
C ALA A 59 13.77 20.42 11.07
N LYS A 60 13.77 20.35 12.41
CA LYS A 60 12.54 20.12 13.21
C LYS A 60 11.47 21.21 13.00
N SER A 61 11.87 22.45 12.66
CA SER A 61 10.92 23.54 12.38
C SER A 61 10.00 23.29 11.18
N VAL A 62 10.36 22.33 10.32
CA VAL A 62 9.60 21.98 9.11
C VAL A 62 8.48 20.98 9.39
N MET A 63 8.56 20.24 10.49
CA MET A 63 7.55 19.27 10.93
C MET A 63 6.10 19.84 10.95
N PRO A 64 5.80 20.99 11.59
CA PRO A 64 4.44 21.52 11.61
C PRO A 64 3.93 21.87 10.19
N ILE A 65 4.82 22.35 9.31
CA ILE A 65 4.48 22.66 7.92
C ILE A 65 4.09 21.37 7.19
N MET A 66 4.86 20.30 7.38
CA MET A 66 4.58 19.00 6.77
C MET A 66 3.25 18.41 7.24
N ALA A 67 2.97 18.46 8.54
CA ALA A 67 1.70 18.00 9.11
C ALA A 67 0.50 18.83 8.63
N LEU A 68 0.69 20.15 8.52
CA LEU A 68 -0.35 21.05 8.01
C LEU A 68 -0.65 20.79 6.53
N ILE A 69 0.38 20.66 5.69
CA ILE A 69 0.16 20.36 4.26
C ILE A 69 -0.55 19.01 4.10
N HIS A 70 -0.15 18.00 4.86
CA HIS A 70 -0.82 16.70 4.88
C HIS A 70 -2.33 16.82 5.18
N LEU A 71 -2.67 17.52 6.27
CA LEU A 71 -4.07 17.78 6.64
C LEU A 71 -4.83 18.53 5.52
N LEU A 72 -4.20 19.53 4.89
CA LEU A 72 -4.82 20.30 3.81
C LEU A 72 -5.08 19.45 2.57
N VAL A 73 -4.14 18.59 2.19
CA VAL A 73 -4.27 17.69 1.02
C VAL A 73 -5.39 16.68 1.25
N ASP A 74 -5.39 15.99 2.40
CA ASP A 74 -6.44 15.04 2.76
C ASP A 74 -7.83 15.70 2.85
N SER A 75 -7.89 16.93 3.41
CA SER A 75 -9.13 17.70 3.47
C SER A 75 -9.62 18.09 2.08
N ALA A 76 -8.73 18.53 1.19
CA ALA A 76 -9.07 18.89 -0.19
C ALA A 76 -9.65 17.69 -0.95
N LYS A 77 -9.02 16.51 -0.80
CA LYS A 77 -9.51 15.24 -1.35
C LYS A 77 -10.91 14.89 -0.85
N TYR A 78 -11.15 14.98 0.45
CA TYR A 78 -12.47 14.72 1.03
C TYR A 78 -13.54 15.68 0.51
N LEU A 79 -13.24 16.98 0.45
CA LEU A 79 -14.19 17.97 -0.08
C LEU A 79 -14.50 17.72 -1.55
N PHE A 80 -13.50 17.32 -2.34
CA PHE A 80 -13.68 16.94 -3.74
C PHE A 80 -14.58 15.71 -3.90
N ILE A 81 -14.38 14.67 -3.08
CA ILE A 81 -15.21 13.46 -3.07
C ILE A 81 -16.65 13.81 -2.66
N LYS A 82 -16.83 14.58 -1.58
CA LYS A 82 -18.14 14.93 -1.03
C LYS A 82 -18.99 15.79 -1.99
N LYS A 83 -18.35 16.69 -2.75
CA LYS A 83 -19.04 17.58 -3.69
C LYS A 83 -19.58 16.83 -4.92
N ASN A 84 -18.89 15.78 -5.37
CA ASN A 84 -19.22 15.04 -6.58
C ASN A 84 -19.85 13.67 -6.22
N LYS A 85 -21.17 13.60 -6.09
CA LYS A 85 -21.88 12.37 -5.65
C LYS A 85 -21.83 11.18 -6.63
N ASN A 86 -21.42 11.38 -7.89
CA ASN A 86 -21.38 10.33 -8.93
C ASN A 86 -19.94 9.87 -9.22
N PHE A 87 -19.22 9.34 -8.22
CA PHE A 87 -17.91 8.74 -8.46
C PHE A 87 -18.03 7.34 -9.06
N SER A 88 -17.44 7.16 -10.25
CA SER A 88 -17.14 5.83 -10.80
C SER A 88 -15.91 5.24 -10.13
N ILE A 89 -15.74 3.91 -10.20
CA ILE A 89 -14.54 3.20 -9.74
C ILE A 89 -13.27 3.77 -10.41
N LYS A 90 -13.35 4.16 -11.70
CA LYS A 90 -12.23 4.78 -12.42
C LYS A 90 -11.82 6.12 -11.80
N SER A 91 -12.77 6.96 -11.43
CA SER A 91 -12.48 8.29 -10.88
C SER A 91 -11.95 8.22 -9.44
N ASP A 92 -12.33 7.21 -8.66
CA ASP A 92 -11.74 6.94 -7.34
C ASP A 92 -10.25 6.53 -7.40
N ASN A 93 -9.85 5.78 -8.44
CA ASN A 93 -8.44 5.44 -8.67
C ASN A 93 -7.59 6.64 -9.07
N VAL A 94 -8.13 7.51 -9.93
CA VAL A 94 -7.45 8.76 -10.33
C VAL A 94 -7.29 9.69 -9.14
N ILE A 95 -8.30 9.83 -8.27
CA ILE A 95 -8.16 10.62 -7.04
C ILE A 95 -7.02 10.09 -6.17
N TYR A 96 -6.95 8.77 -5.96
CA TYR A 96 -5.86 8.18 -5.20
C TYR A 96 -4.50 8.48 -5.83
N ALA A 97 -4.36 8.34 -7.15
CA ALA A 97 -3.08 8.62 -7.83
C ALA A 97 -2.67 10.09 -7.69
N VAL A 98 -3.60 11.03 -7.93
CA VAL A 98 -3.36 12.47 -7.78
C VAL A 98 -2.99 12.83 -6.35
N ASP A 99 -3.70 12.27 -5.37
CA ASP A 99 -3.41 12.43 -3.95
C ASP A 99 -1.99 11.99 -3.58
N GLN A 100 -1.56 10.81 -4.02
CA GLN A 100 -0.19 10.33 -3.80
C GLN A 100 0.85 11.21 -4.52
N MET A 101 0.56 11.68 -5.75
CA MET A 101 1.46 12.58 -6.47
C MET A 101 1.64 13.93 -5.76
N ILE A 102 0.57 14.51 -5.21
CA ILE A 102 0.64 15.76 -4.45
C ILE A 102 1.48 15.58 -3.17
N HIS A 103 1.32 14.46 -2.47
CA HIS A 103 2.14 14.15 -1.30
C HIS A 103 3.62 14.01 -1.67
N ILE A 104 3.96 13.21 -2.69
CA ILE A 104 5.35 13.05 -3.16
C ILE A 104 5.95 14.39 -3.61
N LEU A 105 5.20 15.21 -4.36
CA LEU A 105 5.65 16.54 -4.76
C LEU A 105 5.94 17.42 -3.55
N THR A 106 5.08 17.38 -2.54
CA THR A 106 5.30 18.07 -1.26
C THR A 106 6.59 17.60 -0.59
N LEU A 107 6.85 16.29 -0.53
CA LEU A 107 8.09 15.73 0.02
C LEU A 107 9.33 16.25 -0.73
N ILE A 108 9.27 16.31 -2.06
CA ILE A 108 10.36 16.82 -2.90
C ILE A 108 10.62 18.30 -2.58
N ILE A 109 9.59 19.14 -2.57
CA ILE A 109 9.71 20.58 -2.30
C ILE A 109 10.31 20.82 -0.91
N ILE A 110 9.77 20.15 0.11
CA ILE A 110 10.27 20.27 1.48
C ILE A 110 11.73 19.81 1.57
N SER A 111 12.08 18.71 0.89
CA SER A 111 13.45 18.19 0.87
C SER A 111 14.43 19.18 0.23
N LEU A 112 14.02 19.90 -0.81
CA LEU A 112 14.84 20.94 -1.43
C LEU A 112 15.07 22.13 -0.49
N ILE A 113 14.03 22.55 0.24
CA ILE A 113 14.12 23.64 1.23
C ILE A 113 15.08 23.27 2.36
N ILE A 114 14.96 22.05 2.91
CA ILE A 114 15.86 21.58 3.96
C ILE A 114 17.29 21.42 3.45
N ALA A 115 17.47 20.84 2.26
CA ALA A 115 18.79 20.63 1.68
C ALA A 115 19.55 21.94 1.41
N ARG A 116 18.84 23.03 1.11
CA ARG A 116 19.44 24.37 0.93
C ARG A 116 20.04 24.94 2.22
N ASN A 117 19.52 24.57 3.39
CA ASN A 117 19.90 25.15 4.68
C ASN A 117 20.96 24.33 5.43
N ASN A 118 21.74 23.49 4.73
CA ASN A 118 22.85 22.72 5.28
C ASN A 118 22.49 21.82 6.50
N PHE A 119 21.44 21.02 6.33
CA PHE A 119 20.97 20.02 7.29
C PHE A 119 21.99 18.92 7.65
N SER A 120 22.01 18.50 8.92
CA SER A 120 22.75 17.33 9.40
C SER A 120 21.83 16.26 10.00
N VAL A 121 22.06 14.98 9.63
CA VAL A 121 21.37 13.84 10.25
C VAL A 121 22.01 13.55 11.61
N ASN A 122 21.18 13.43 12.65
CA ASN A 122 21.66 13.01 13.97
C ASN A 122 22.17 11.58 13.86
N LYS A 123 23.44 11.36 14.20
CA LYS A 123 24.01 10.02 14.26
C LYS A 123 23.66 9.40 15.60
N ILE A 124 23.01 8.24 15.55
CA ILE A 124 22.81 7.40 16.73
C ILE A 124 24.07 6.55 16.86
N GLU A 125 24.95 6.89 17.81
CA GLU A 125 26.30 6.30 17.94
C GLU A 125 26.27 4.77 17.98
N ILE A 126 25.37 4.19 18.78
CA ILE A 126 25.20 2.73 18.91
C ILE A 126 24.91 2.06 17.55
N ILE A 127 24.05 2.67 16.73
CA ILE A 127 23.67 2.12 15.42
C ILE A 127 24.84 2.25 14.45
N ASP A 128 25.53 3.39 14.47
CA ASP A 128 26.70 3.61 13.60
C ASP A 128 27.83 2.62 13.92
N ASP A 129 28.07 2.32 15.20
CA ASP A 129 29.09 1.36 15.63
C ASP A 129 28.76 -0.07 15.19
N ILE A 130 27.52 -0.53 15.40
CA ILE A 130 27.08 -1.85 14.93
C ILE A 130 27.24 -1.97 13.42
N LEU A 131 26.81 -0.95 12.68
CA LEU A 131 26.87 -0.94 11.22
C LEU A 131 28.31 -0.94 10.69
N ARG A 132 29.23 -0.26 11.38
CA ARG A 132 30.66 -0.30 11.08
C ARG A 132 31.25 -1.69 11.29
N ILE A 133 30.88 -2.39 12.38
CA ILE A 133 31.36 -3.75 12.66
C ILE A 133 30.95 -4.74 11.57
N ILE A 134 29.73 -4.62 11.05
CA ILE A 134 29.23 -5.49 9.97
C ILE A 134 29.63 -5.01 8.57
N GLU A 135 30.42 -3.93 8.46
CA GLU A 135 30.87 -3.31 7.21
C GLU A 135 29.72 -2.88 6.27
N ILE A 136 28.55 -2.53 6.81
CA ILE A 136 27.40 -2.06 6.04
C ILE A 136 27.23 -0.55 6.20
N SER A 137 27.07 0.16 5.09
CA SER A 137 26.79 1.60 5.11
C SER A 137 25.42 1.90 5.74
N PRO A 138 25.30 2.84 6.71
CA PRO A 138 24.00 3.25 7.26
C PRO A 138 23.01 3.73 6.22
N TYR A 139 23.53 4.42 5.21
CA TYR A 139 22.74 4.87 4.08
C TYR A 139 22.13 3.70 3.29
N GLN A 140 22.93 2.67 3.02
CA GLN A 140 22.47 1.48 2.29
C GLN A 140 21.45 0.69 3.12
N SER A 141 21.72 0.44 4.40
CA SER A 141 20.79 -0.22 5.32
C SER A 141 19.44 0.48 5.34
N PHE A 142 19.43 1.81 5.45
CA PHE A 142 18.20 2.60 5.46
C PHE A 142 17.45 2.50 4.13
N THR A 143 18.13 2.54 2.98
CA THR A 143 17.48 2.36 1.68
C THR A 143 16.84 0.99 1.52
N TRP A 144 17.45 -0.07 2.04
CA TRP A 144 16.88 -1.41 2.01
C TRP A 144 15.67 -1.56 2.92
N ILE A 145 15.72 -1.00 4.13
CA ILE A 145 14.55 -0.95 5.04
C ILE A 145 13.39 -0.24 4.34
N LEU A 146 13.65 0.91 3.72
CA LEU A 146 12.64 1.67 3.00
C LEU A 146 12.06 0.88 1.81
N ALA A 147 12.90 0.17 1.06
CA ALA A 147 12.45 -0.65 -0.06
C ALA A 147 11.53 -1.79 0.40
N ILE A 148 11.86 -2.45 1.52
CA ILE A 148 11.01 -3.50 2.13
C ILE A 148 9.66 -2.92 2.55
N LEU A 149 9.65 -1.76 3.22
CA LEU A 149 8.42 -1.07 3.61
C LEU A 149 7.58 -0.67 2.39
N PHE A 150 8.20 -0.19 1.33
CA PHE A 150 7.50 0.23 0.11
C PHE A 150 6.82 -0.94 -0.61
N VAL A 151 7.52 -2.07 -0.74
CA VAL A 151 7.03 -3.30 -1.40
C VAL A 151 5.87 -3.96 -0.62
N GLY A 152 5.75 -3.66 0.67
CA GLY A 152 4.68 -4.12 1.56
C GLY A 152 3.32 -3.50 1.26
N LYS A 153 2.81 -2.72 2.22
CA LYS A 153 1.46 -2.12 2.14
C LYS A 153 1.30 -1.11 0.99
N PRO A 154 2.23 -0.15 0.76
CA PRO A 154 2.05 0.87 -0.28
C PRO A 154 1.90 0.28 -1.68
N ALA A 155 2.79 -0.66 -2.06
CA ALA A 155 2.68 -1.36 -3.33
C ALA A 155 1.38 -2.18 -3.43
N ASN A 156 0.97 -2.88 -2.36
CA ASN A 156 -0.26 -3.67 -2.36
C ASN A 156 -1.51 -2.80 -2.59
N VAL A 157 -1.64 -1.70 -1.84
CA VAL A 157 -2.75 -0.75 -1.98
C VAL A 157 -2.75 -0.13 -3.38
N THR A 158 -1.59 0.27 -3.89
CA THR A 158 -1.46 0.89 -5.22
C THR A 158 -1.85 -0.08 -6.33
N ILE A 159 -1.36 -1.34 -6.29
CA ILE A 159 -1.73 -2.37 -7.27
C ILE A 159 -3.23 -2.68 -7.18
N LYS A 160 -3.78 -2.84 -5.97
CA LYS A 160 -5.22 -3.07 -5.77
C LYS A 160 -6.07 -1.95 -6.36
N LYS A 161 -5.63 -0.70 -6.20
CA LYS A 161 -6.33 0.47 -6.74
C LYS A 161 -6.20 0.53 -8.27
N LEU A 162 -5.01 0.34 -8.81
CA LEU A 162 -4.76 0.37 -10.26
C LEU A 162 -5.51 -0.73 -11.01
N LEU A 163 -5.59 -1.93 -10.42
CA LEU A 163 -6.24 -3.10 -11.04
C LEU A 163 -7.74 -3.20 -10.75
N SER A 164 -8.30 -2.38 -9.87
CA SER A 164 -9.74 -2.43 -9.53
C SER A 164 -10.69 -2.28 -10.73
N PRO A 165 -10.38 -1.50 -11.80
CA PRO A 165 -11.26 -1.40 -12.97
C PRO A 165 -11.24 -2.64 -13.86
N PHE A 166 -10.24 -3.51 -13.68
CA PHE A 166 -10.00 -4.70 -14.51
C PHE A 166 -10.43 -5.99 -13.81
N LYS A 167 -10.99 -5.90 -12.60
CA LYS A 167 -11.58 -7.08 -11.96
C LYS A 167 -12.90 -7.41 -12.67
N PRO A 168 -13.09 -8.66 -13.15
CA PRO A 168 -14.36 -9.09 -13.70
C PRO A 168 -15.46 -8.92 -12.65
N SER A 169 -16.66 -8.59 -13.11
CA SER A 169 -17.82 -8.38 -12.25
C SER A 169 -18.21 -9.70 -11.58
N ALA A 170 -18.74 -9.65 -10.36
CA ALA A 170 -19.13 -10.88 -9.63
C ALA A 170 -20.11 -11.78 -10.42
N SER A 171 -20.88 -11.20 -11.36
CA SER A 171 -21.76 -11.94 -12.26
C SER A 171 -21.04 -12.84 -13.27
N GLU A 172 -19.76 -12.59 -13.58
CA GLU A 172 -18.95 -13.46 -14.47
C GLU A 172 -18.33 -14.64 -13.69
N LEU A 173 -18.12 -14.48 -12.37
CA LEU A 173 -17.69 -15.57 -11.48
C LEU A 173 -18.80 -16.59 -11.21
N GLU A 174 -20.07 -16.17 -11.19
CA GLU A 174 -21.20 -17.10 -11.02
C GLU A 174 -21.43 -17.99 -12.25
N THR A 175 -21.10 -17.51 -13.45
CA THR A 175 -21.19 -18.30 -14.70
C THR A 175 -20.06 -19.31 -14.89
N SER A 176 -18.98 -19.22 -14.12
CA SER A 176 -17.85 -20.18 -14.16
C SER A 176 -17.86 -21.20 -13.02
N THR A 177 -18.84 -21.12 -12.11
CA THR A 177 -19.07 -22.16 -11.10
C THR A 177 -19.58 -23.45 -11.76
N PRO A 178 -19.01 -24.64 -11.45
CA PRO A 178 -19.49 -25.90 -12.01
C PRO A 178 -20.99 -26.10 -11.72
N LEU A 179 -21.73 -26.62 -12.71
CA LEU A 179 -23.17 -26.92 -12.69
C LEU A 179 -23.67 -27.63 -11.42
N SER A 180 -22.79 -28.30 -10.66
CA SER A 180 -23.12 -28.98 -9.40
C SER A 180 -23.51 -28.06 -8.23
N LEU A 181 -23.20 -26.75 -8.28
CA LEU A 181 -23.51 -25.82 -7.18
C LEU A 181 -24.75 -24.97 -7.42
N GLN A 182 -25.26 -24.93 -8.66
CA GLN A 182 -26.49 -24.20 -9.00
C GLN A 182 -27.76 -24.98 -8.62
N GLU A 183 -27.62 -26.29 -8.39
CA GLU A 183 -28.71 -27.16 -7.98
C GLU A 183 -28.96 -27.13 -6.46
N TYR A 184 -27.97 -26.68 -5.66
CA TYR A 184 -28.05 -26.63 -4.20
C TYR A 184 -28.81 -25.41 -3.66
N SER A 185 -28.95 -24.34 -4.45
CA SER A 185 -29.65 -23.10 -4.06
C SER A 185 -31.18 -23.17 -4.21
N LYS A 186 -31.74 -24.32 -4.64
CA LYS A 186 -33.19 -24.52 -4.83
C LYS A 186 -33.90 -25.35 -3.74
N VAL A 187 -33.23 -25.72 -2.64
CA VAL A 187 -33.84 -26.56 -1.60
C VAL A 187 -34.60 -25.70 -0.57
N GLU A 188 -35.86 -26.09 -0.33
CA GLU A 188 -36.84 -25.49 0.60
C GLU A 188 -36.44 -25.49 2.10
N PRO A 189 -37.10 -24.68 2.96
CA PRO A 189 -36.51 -24.04 4.13
C PRO A 189 -36.68 -24.82 5.45
N GLU A 190 -36.29 -26.09 5.53
CA GLU A 190 -36.35 -26.85 6.80
C GLU A 190 -35.00 -27.02 7.53
N SER A 191 -33.89 -26.47 7.03
CA SER A 191 -32.53 -26.68 7.61
C SER A 191 -31.78 -25.41 8.00
N ALA A 192 -32.49 -24.40 8.53
CA ALA A 192 -31.94 -23.09 8.89
C ALA A 192 -30.77 -23.12 9.90
N CYS A 193 -30.64 -24.16 10.74
CA CYS A 193 -29.57 -24.22 11.76
C CYS A 193 -28.19 -24.56 11.17
N THR A 194 -28.13 -25.39 10.12
CA THR A 194 -26.88 -25.77 9.40
C THR A 194 -26.44 -24.75 8.35
N LEU A 195 -27.35 -23.86 7.90
CA LEU A 195 -27.08 -22.88 6.85
C LEU A 195 -26.27 -21.65 7.34
N CYS A 196 -26.40 -21.27 8.61
CA CYS A 196 -25.55 -20.22 9.18
C CYS A 196 -24.10 -20.70 9.29
N GLU A 197 -23.89 -21.93 9.78
CA GLU A 197 -22.57 -22.52 9.95
C GLU A 197 -21.87 -22.73 8.59
N SER A 198 -22.60 -23.19 7.56
CA SER A 198 -22.04 -23.34 6.21
C SER A 198 -21.71 -21.99 5.54
N LYS A 199 -22.52 -20.95 5.77
CA LYS A 199 -22.24 -19.59 5.27
C LYS A 199 -21.06 -18.94 5.98
N ASP A 200 -20.92 -19.16 7.29
CA ASP A 200 -19.78 -18.68 8.06
C ASP A 200 -18.48 -19.40 7.66
N ILE A 201 -18.54 -20.71 7.43
CA ILE A 201 -17.41 -21.49 6.90
C ILE A 201 -17.04 -21.02 5.49
N GLN A 202 -18.01 -20.83 4.59
CA GLN A 202 -17.75 -20.38 3.22
C GLN A 202 -17.25 -18.93 3.18
N GLY A 203 -17.76 -18.05 4.03
CA GLY A 203 -17.27 -16.68 4.20
C GLY A 203 -15.83 -16.65 4.72
N ASN A 204 -15.50 -17.49 5.70
CA ASN A 204 -14.14 -17.64 6.21
C ASN A 204 -13.17 -18.17 5.15
N MET A 205 -13.56 -19.20 4.39
CA MET A 205 -12.72 -19.75 3.31
C MET A 205 -12.40 -18.71 2.23
N ILE A 206 -13.41 -17.96 1.76
CA ILE A 206 -13.21 -16.89 0.78
C ILE A 206 -12.28 -15.80 1.34
N SER A 207 -12.45 -15.44 2.61
CA SER A 207 -11.60 -14.44 3.26
C SER A 207 -10.14 -14.90 3.39
N ASP A 208 -9.93 -16.19 3.67
CA ASP A 208 -8.61 -16.78 3.79
C ASP A 208 -7.91 -16.91 2.43
N GLU A 209 -8.64 -17.24 1.35
CA GLU A 209 -8.10 -17.21 -0.02
C GLU A 209 -7.66 -15.80 -0.43
N ILE A 210 -8.44 -14.76 -0.10
CA ILE A 210 -8.08 -13.36 -0.38
C ILE A 210 -6.82 -12.97 0.40
N ARG A 211 -6.72 -13.37 1.68
CA ARG A 211 -5.54 -13.11 2.52
C ARG A 211 -4.32 -13.86 2.00
N ALA A 212 -4.49 -15.11 1.58
CA ALA A 212 -3.43 -15.93 0.99
C ALA A 212 -2.90 -15.29 -0.31
N GLY A 213 -3.79 -14.84 -1.21
CA GLY A 213 -3.39 -14.15 -2.44
C GLY A 213 -2.59 -12.86 -2.17
N ALA A 214 -3.00 -12.07 -1.17
CA ALA A 214 -2.26 -10.88 -0.76
C ALA A 214 -0.87 -11.23 -0.19
N PHE A 215 -0.78 -12.29 0.61
CA PHE A 215 0.47 -12.77 1.18
C PHE A 215 1.43 -13.32 0.11
N ILE A 216 0.94 -14.13 -0.82
CA ILE A 216 1.73 -14.66 -1.95
C ILE A 216 2.31 -13.51 -2.78
N GLY A 217 1.50 -12.50 -3.11
CA GLY A 217 1.96 -11.34 -3.86
C GLY A 217 3.02 -10.52 -3.13
N PHE A 218 2.93 -10.43 -1.79
CA PHE A 218 3.98 -9.81 -0.97
C PHE A 218 5.28 -10.64 -1.00
N LEU A 219 5.17 -11.96 -0.80
CA LEU A 219 6.31 -12.87 -0.79
C LEU A 219 7.08 -12.84 -2.12
N GLU A 220 6.37 -12.85 -3.25
CA GLU A 220 6.97 -12.75 -4.58
C GLU A 220 7.82 -11.48 -4.72
N ARG A 221 7.27 -10.31 -4.37
CA ARG A 221 8.02 -9.05 -4.46
C ARG A 221 9.18 -9.01 -3.47
N PHE A 222 9.03 -9.63 -2.30
CA PHE A 222 10.11 -9.75 -1.33
C PHE A 222 11.26 -10.62 -1.86
N ILE A 223 10.96 -11.75 -2.51
CA ILE A 223 11.95 -12.60 -3.19
C ILE A 223 12.64 -11.80 -4.31
N ILE A 224 11.88 -11.08 -5.15
CA ILE A 224 12.44 -10.22 -6.20
C ILE A 224 13.38 -9.17 -5.61
N LEU A 225 13.03 -8.58 -4.45
CA LEU A 225 13.87 -7.60 -3.78
C LEU A 225 15.20 -8.20 -3.29
N ILE A 226 15.18 -9.44 -2.76
CA ILE A 226 16.40 -10.17 -2.38
C ILE A 226 17.25 -10.45 -3.62
N LEU A 227 16.66 -10.95 -4.70
CA LEU A 227 17.36 -11.22 -5.96
C LEU A 227 17.99 -9.96 -6.55
N LEU A 228 17.31 -8.81 -6.42
CA LEU A 228 17.84 -7.51 -6.81
C LEU A 228 19.05 -7.11 -5.94
N ALA A 229 19.00 -7.39 -4.64
CA ALA A 229 20.11 -7.11 -3.70
C ALA A 229 21.38 -7.90 -4.03
N ILE A 230 21.24 -9.15 -4.48
CA ILE A 230 22.36 -10.00 -4.93
C ILE A 230 22.65 -9.87 -6.45
N SER A 231 22.04 -8.89 -7.12
CA SER A 231 22.18 -8.62 -8.57
C SER A 231 21.87 -9.82 -9.49
N GLN A 232 21.02 -10.75 -9.04
CA GLN A 232 20.61 -11.93 -9.80
C GLN A 232 19.39 -11.63 -10.68
N TYR A 233 19.58 -10.79 -11.70
CA TYR A 233 18.49 -10.35 -12.57
C TYR A 233 17.85 -11.50 -13.38
N SER A 234 18.63 -12.52 -13.76
CA SER A 234 18.12 -13.71 -14.46
C SER A 234 17.13 -14.51 -13.61
N ALA A 235 17.39 -14.63 -12.30
CA ALA A 235 16.50 -15.34 -11.38
C ALA A 235 15.15 -14.61 -11.18
N ILE A 236 15.13 -13.27 -11.29
CA ILE A 236 13.88 -12.49 -11.28
C ILE A 236 12.97 -12.93 -12.44
N GLY A 237 13.55 -13.15 -13.63
CA GLY A 237 12.84 -13.68 -14.79
C GLY A 237 12.18 -15.03 -14.49
N LEU A 238 12.89 -15.95 -13.84
CA LEU A 238 12.35 -17.27 -13.46
C LEU A 238 11.17 -17.16 -12.49
N VAL A 239 11.23 -16.26 -11.50
CA VAL A 239 10.13 -16.03 -10.56
C VAL A 239 8.88 -15.54 -11.30
N LEU A 240 9.03 -14.59 -12.23
CA LEU A 240 7.94 -14.07 -13.06
C LEU A 240 7.38 -15.15 -14.00
N THR A 241 8.23 -15.95 -14.63
CA THR A 241 7.81 -17.07 -15.48
C THR A 241 7.05 -18.13 -14.67
N ALA A 242 7.53 -18.51 -13.49
CA ALA A 242 6.87 -19.47 -12.62
C ALA A 242 5.45 -18.99 -12.23
N LYS A 243 5.30 -17.70 -11.92
CA LYS A 243 3.99 -17.09 -11.66
C LYS A 243 3.06 -17.18 -12.87
N SER A 244 3.56 -16.87 -14.06
CA SER A 244 2.77 -16.96 -15.30
C SER A 244 2.32 -18.39 -15.58
N ILE A 245 3.20 -19.38 -15.39
CA ILE A 245 2.88 -20.82 -15.55
C ILE A 245 1.84 -21.25 -14.52
N ALA A 246 2.01 -20.89 -13.24
CA ALA A 246 1.06 -21.25 -12.19
C ALA A 246 -0.34 -20.64 -12.41
N ARG A 247 -0.45 -19.57 -13.20
CA ARG A 247 -1.73 -18.93 -13.57
C ARG A 247 -2.24 -19.36 -14.95
N TYR A 248 -1.46 -20.13 -15.71
CA TYR A 248 -1.78 -20.50 -17.09
C TYR A 248 -3.11 -21.26 -17.19
N ASP A 249 -3.34 -22.27 -16.35
CA ASP A 249 -4.58 -23.06 -16.40
C ASP A 249 -5.84 -22.25 -16.10
N LYS A 250 -5.73 -21.20 -15.27
CA LYS A 250 -6.82 -20.26 -14.99
C LYS A 250 -7.08 -19.31 -16.15
N ILE A 251 -6.04 -18.96 -16.91
CA ILE A 251 -6.11 -18.07 -18.07
C ILE A 251 -6.59 -18.82 -19.33
N ALA A 252 -6.17 -20.08 -19.49
CA ALA A 252 -6.47 -20.91 -20.66
C ALA A 252 -7.90 -21.45 -20.68
N LYS A 253 -8.57 -21.55 -19.52
CA LYS A 253 -9.93 -22.08 -19.38
C LYS A 253 -11.03 -21.01 -19.40
N ASP A 254 -10.67 -19.72 -19.39
CA ASP A 254 -11.62 -18.60 -19.32
C ASP A 254 -11.56 -17.79 -20.62
N GLN A 255 -12.44 -18.10 -21.58
CA GLN A 255 -12.39 -17.54 -22.95
C GLN A 255 -12.54 -16.01 -23.00
N VAL A 256 -13.20 -15.39 -22.01
CA VAL A 256 -13.35 -13.93 -21.90
C VAL A 256 -12.02 -13.24 -21.55
N PHE A 257 -11.09 -13.96 -20.90
CA PHE A 257 -9.79 -13.41 -20.49
C PHE A 257 -8.78 -13.31 -21.65
N VAL A 258 -8.97 -14.10 -22.71
CA VAL A 258 -8.05 -14.18 -23.86
C VAL A 258 -8.18 -12.97 -24.79
N GLU A 259 -9.36 -12.34 -24.86
CA GLU A 259 -9.65 -11.22 -25.76
C GLU A 259 -9.07 -9.87 -25.28
N TYR A 260 -8.68 -9.77 -24.00
CA TYR A 260 -8.17 -8.52 -23.39
C TYR A 260 -6.64 -8.40 -23.34
N ILE A 261 -5.90 -9.44 -23.75
CA ILE A 261 -4.42 -9.49 -23.64
C ILE A 261 -3.71 -9.35 -25.00
N TYR A 262 -4.44 -9.16 -26.11
CA TYR A 262 -3.87 -8.78 -27.40
C TYR A 262 -3.97 -7.28 -27.69
#